data_AF-A0A8S2Y7I7-F1
#
_entry.id   AF-A0A8S2Y7I7-F1
#
_cell.length_a   1.000
_cell.length_b   1.000
_cell.length_c   1.000
_cell.angle_alpha   90.00
_cell.angle_beta   90.00
_cell.angle_gamma   90.00
#
_symmetry.space_group_name_H-M   'P 1'
#
loop_
_entity.id
_entity.type
_entity.pdbx_description
1 polymer ?
#
loop_
_entity_poly.entity_id
_entity_poly.type
_entity_poly.pdbx_seq_one_letter_code
_entity_poly.pdbx_strand_id
1 'polypeptide(L)'
;MASTTHIYSIDTECDKQFPALLQIEAVISDQQSTITLIKMAYLPSQSTILFDKIQQLCGIIFTTGNKLYGWGPLKKELSAFVKYRLFDYSRLSIPSDVQGEFKDWFDRVFPRTEDETQYTEPSGNDQDQDQDENVLTI
;
A
#
# COMPACT_ATOMS: atom_id res chain seq x y z
N MET A 1 16.22 -21.49 21.10
CA MET A 1 16.92 -20.62 20.11
C MET A 1 16.16 -19.31 20.08
N ALA A 2 16.83 -18.16 20.22
CA ALA A 2 16.16 -16.86 20.11
C ALA A 2 15.63 -16.71 18.67
N SER A 3 14.34 -16.40 18.53
CA SER A 3 13.76 -16.06 17.22
C SER A 3 14.24 -14.67 16.84
N THR A 4 15.03 -14.55 15.79
CA THR A 4 15.46 -13.24 15.26
C THR A 4 14.27 -12.60 14.54
N THR A 5 13.61 -11.65 15.19
CA THR A 5 12.57 -10.82 14.58
C THR A 5 13.22 -9.73 13.75
N HIS A 6 12.84 -9.62 12.47
CA HIS A 6 13.29 -8.54 11.59
C HIS A 6 12.15 -7.55 11.33
N ILE A 7 12.50 -6.32 10.96
CA ILE A 7 11.55 -5.25 10.67
C ILE A 7 11.54 -4.99 9.17
N TYR A 8 10.34 -4.94 8.60
CA TYR A 8 10.13 -4.57 7.21
C TYR A 8 9.08 -3.48 7.07
N SER A 9 9.35 -2.51 6.21
CA SER A 9 8.34 -1.59 5.67
C SER A 9 7.90 -2.09 4.29
N ILE A 10 6.61 -2.10 4.06
CA ILE A 10 5.96 -2.63 2.86
C ILE A 10 5.13 -1.51 2.25
N ASP A 11 5.33 -1.30 0.96
CA ASP A 11 4.55 -0.37 0.17
C ASP A 11 4.13 -1.02 -1.15
N THR A 12 2.94 -0.67 -1.63
CA THR A 12 2.37 -1.29 -2.83
C THR A 12 1.76 -0.25 -3.74
N GLU A 13 1.96 -0.44 -5.05
CA GLU A 13 1.26 0.36 -6.05
C GLU A 13 0.41 -0.52 -6.97
N CYS A 14 -0.76 0.00 -7.33
CA CYS A 14 -1.69 -0.63 -8.25
C CYS A 14 -2.10 0.35 -9.36
N ASP A 15 -2.11 -0.11 -10.61
CA ASP A 15 -2.67 0.63 -11.76
C ASP A 15 -4.09 0.12 -12.04
N LYS A 16 -5.11 0.96 -11.78
CA LYS A 16 -6.53 0.69 -12.07
C LYS A 16 -7.05 -0.67 -11.53
N GLN A 17 -6.46 -1.18 -10.43
CA GLN A 17 -6.68 -2.49 -9.76
C GLN A 17 -5.70 -3.62 -10.12
N PHE A 18 -4.75 -3.40 -11.02
CA PHE A 18 -3.68 -4.35 -11.28
C PHE A 18 -2.47 -4.05 -10.40
N PRO A 19 -1.93 -5.04 -9.68
CA PRO A 19 -0.73 -4.83 -8.89
C PRO A 19 0.43 -4.51 -9.82
N ALA A 20 1.12 -3.41 -9.55
CA ALA A 20 2.17 -2.87 -10.41
C ALA A 20 3.55 -3.01 -9.75
N LEU A 21 3.65 -2.66 -8.48
CA LEU A 21 4.90 -2.65 -7.72
C LEU A 21 4.66 -3.14 -6.29
N LEU A 22 5.54 -4.01 -5.81
CA LEU A 22 5.71 -4.32 -4.40
C LEU A 22 7.09 -3.84 -3.98
N GLN A 23 7.12 -2.87 -3.08
CA GLN A 23 8.34 -2.34 -2.46
C GLN A 23 8.47 -2.91 -1.04
N ILE A 24 9.66 -3.43 -0.74
CA ILE A 24 9.97 -4.00 0.56
C ILE A 24 11.29 -3.40 1.04
N GLU A 25 11.25 -2.69 2.16
CA GLU A 25 12.44 -2.21 2.85
C GLU A 25 12.71 -3.09 4.07
N ALA A 26 13.87 -3.73 4.10
CA ALA A 26 14.40 -4.40 5.29
C ALA A 26 15.18 -3.39 6.14
N VAL A 27 14.73 -3.16 7.37
CA VAL A 27 15.39 -2.26 8.33
C VAL A 27 16.32 -3.10 9.20
N ILE A 28 17.62 -3.03 8.93
CA ILE A 28 18.64 -3.85 9.61
C ILE A 28 19.18 -3.11 10.83
N SER A 29 19.41 -1.81 10.71
CA SER A 29 19.83 -0.90 11.78
C SER A 29 19.37 0.53 11.49
N ASP A 30 19.63 1.44 12.41
CA ASP A 30 19.42 2.89 12.24
C ASP A 30 20.23 3.49 11.08
N GLN A 31 21.29 2.82 10.64
CA GLN A 31 22.17 3.30 9.57
C GLN A 31 22.09 2.46 8.29
N GLN A 32 21.37 1.35 8.30
CA GLN A 32 21.35 0.42 7.18
C GLN A 32 19.96 -0.14 6.93
N SER A 33 19.47 0.10 5.71
CA SER A 33 18.32 -0.59 5.14
C SER A 33 18.64 -1.15 3.77
N THR A 34 17.81 -2.09 3.32
CA THR A 34 17.88 -2.64 1.96
C THR A 34 16.49 -2.60 1.35
N ILE A 35 16.36 -1.96 0.19
CA ILE A 35 15.10 -1.85 -0.54
C ILE A 35 15.10 -2.85 -1.69
N THR A 36 14.06 -3.68 -1.72
CA THR A 36 13.75 -4.61 -2.81
C THR A 36 12.51 -4.12 -3.54
N LEU A 37 12.62 -3.98 -4.86
CA LEU A 37 11.52 -3.57 -5.73
C LEU A 37 11.13 -4.74 -6.64
N ILE A 38 9.88 -5.20 -6.52
CA ILE A 38 9.31 -6.26 -7.36
C ILE A 38 8.29 -5.63 -8.28
N LYS A 39 8.67 -5.40 -9.54
CA LYS A 39 7.76 -4.93 -10.59
C LYS A 39 6.97 -6.12 -11.12
N MET A 40 5.66 -6.10 -10.90
CA MET A 40 4.79 -7.25 -11.17
C MET A 40 4.70 -7.58 -12.67
N ALA A 41 4.78 -6.57 -13.54
CA ALA A 41 4.80 -6.75 -15.00
C ALA A 41 6.05 -7.50 -15.51
N TYR A 42 7.13 -7.51 -14.72
CA TYR A 42 8.40 -8.15 -15.04
C TYR A 42 8.68 -9.37 -14.17
N LEU A 43 7.66 -9.88 -13.47
CA LEU A 43 7.81 -11.07 -12.65
C LEU A 43 8.16 -12.27 -13.56
N PRO A 44 9.21 -13.05 -13.24
CA PRO A 44 9.57 -14.21 -14.04
C PRO A 44 8.43 -15.24 -14.11
N SER A 45 8.48 -16.12 -15.12
CA SER A 45 7.55 -17.25 -15.19
C SER A 45 7.65 -18.12 -13.93
N GLN A 46 6.50 -18.63 -13.47
CA GLN A 46 6.39 -19.46 -12.26
C GLN A 46 7.18 -20.77 -12.35
N SER A 47 7.56 -21.20 -13.54
CA SER A 47 8.40 -22.39 -13.75
C SER A 47 9.90 -22.14 -13.64
N THR A 48 10.32 -20.90 -13.36
CA THR A 48 11.74 -20.53 -13.34
C THR A 48 12.32 -20.60 -11.94
N ILE A 49 13.60 -20.98 -11.85
CA ILE A 49 14.35 -20.98 -10.59
C ILE A 49 14.36 -19.58 -9.95
N LEU A 50 14.41 -18.52 -10.76
CA LEU A 50 14.38 -17.15 -10.25
C LEU A 50 13.06 -16.84 -9.55
N PHE A 51 11.92 -17.28 -10.11
CA PHE A 51 10.64 -17.15 -9.45
C PHE A 51 10.61 -17.91 -8.11
N ASP A 52 11.13 -19.14 -8.06
CA ASP A 52 11.21 -19.90 -6.81
C ASP A 52 12.04 -19.17 -5.75
N LYS A 53 13.12 -18.49 -6.15
CA LYS A 53 13.94 -17.68 -5.24
C LYS A 53 13.22 -16.42 -4.75
N ILE A 54 12.46 -15.76 -5.62
CA ILE A 54 11.60 -14.62 -5.22
C ILE A 54 10.54 -15.10 -4.23
N GLN A 55 9.89 -16.23 -4.50
CA GLN A 55 8.89 -16.81 -3.61
C GLN A 55 9.50 -17.20 -2.25
N GLN A 56 10.70 -17.79 -2.23
CA GLN A 56 11.44 -18.08 -0.99
C GLN A 56 11.76 -16.81 -0.20
N LEU A 57 12.24 -15.76 -0.87
CA LEU A 57 12.52 -14.47 -0.25
C LEU A 57 11.26 -13.87 0.38
N CYS A 58 10.16 -13.80 -0.36
CA CYS A 58 8.90 -13.29 0.17
C CYS A 58 8.37 -14.19 1.31
N GLY A 59 8.57 -15.51 1.24
CA GLY A 59 8.25 -16.42 2.34
C GLY A 59 9.04 -16.14 3.62
N ILE A 60 10.30 -15.73 3.51
CA ILE A 60 11.14 -15.31 4.65
C ILE A 60 10.64 -13.98 5.23
N ILE A 61 10.30 -13.02 4.36
CA ILE A 61 9.86 -11.67 4.76
C ILE A 61 8.48 -11.72 5.42
N PHE A 62 7.49 -12.30 4.76
CA PHE A 62 6.09 -12.34 5.19
C PHE A 62 5.80 -13.50 6.17
N THR A 63 6.76 -13.82 7.04
CA THR A 63 6.61 -14.82 8.12
C THR A 63 6.14 -14.15 9.40
N THR A 64 5.32 -14.86 10.19
CA THR A 64 4.67 -14.36 11.42
C THR A 64 5.64 -13.86 12.51
N GLY A 65 6.91 -14.27 12.46
CA GLY A 65 7.95 -13.83 13.39
C GLY A 65 8.54 -12.44 13.10
N ASN A 66 8.28 -11.89 11.91
CA ASN A 66 8.75 -10.57 11.52
C ASN A 66 7.70 -9.49 11.83
N LYS A 67 8.15 -8.25 11.95
CA LYS A 67 7.28 -7.07 12.06
C LYS A 67 7.13 -6.44 10.68
N LEU A 68 5.88 -6.28 10.27
CA LEU A 68 5.53 -5.70 8.98
C LEU A 68 4.79 -4.39 9.24
N TYR A 69 5.33 -3.31 8.69
CA TYR A 69 4.72 -1.99 8.68
C TYR A 69 4.26 -1.68 7.26
N GLY A 70 3.06 -1.15 7.11
CA GLY A 70 2.62 -0.55 5.86
C GLY A 70 1.90 0.75 6.14
N TRP A 71 1.79 1.59 5.12
CA TRP A 71 1.11 2.87 5.30
C TRP A 71 -0.36 2.63 5.65
N GLY A 72 -1.10 1.82 4.89
CA GLY A 72 -2.49 1.48 5.21
C GLY A 72 -2.67 0.02 5.65
N PRO A 73 -3.91 -0.48 5.57
CA PRO A 73 -4.23 -1.88 5.88
C PRO A 73 -3.54 -2.85 4.93
N LEU A 74 -2.36 -3.37 5.31
CA LEU A 74 -1.54 -4.24 4.45
C LEU A 74 -2.28 -5.47 3.91
N LYS A 75 -3.22 -6.05 4.66
CA LYS A 75 -4.03 -7.17 4.14
C LYS A 75 -4.85 -6.77 2.91
N LYS A 76 -5.38 -5.55 2.89
CA LYS A 76 -6.14 -5.01 1.75
C LYS A 76 -5.21 -4.73 0.59
N GLU A 77 -4.10 -4.05 0.85
CA GLU A 77 -3.10 -3.70 -0.17
C GLU A 77 -2.50 -4.93 -0.85
N LEU A 78 -2.07 -5.91 -0.06
CA LEU A 78 -1.50 -7.14 -0.57
C LEU A 78 -2.54 -8.00 -1.31
N SER A 79 -3.85 -7.83 -1.11
CA SER A 79 -4.85 -8.72 -1.72
C SER A 79 -4.74 -8.90 -3.24
N ALA A 80 -4.36 -7.85 -3.96
CA ALA A 80 -4.14 -7.90 -5.40
C ALA A 80 -2.96 -8.80 -5.81
N PHE A 81 -1.99 -8.98 -4.91
CA PHE A 81 -0.73 -9.70 -5.14
C PHE A 81 -0.80 -11.20 -4.77
N VAL A 82 -1.87 -11.66 -4.12
CA VAL A 82 -2.02 -13.05 -3.64
C VAL A 82 -1.93 -14.05 -4.80
N LYS A 83 -2.52 -13.70 -5.94
CA LYS A 83 -2.54 -14.56 -7.14
C LYS A 83 -1.14 -14.91 -7.67
N TYR A 84 -0.11 -14.13 -7.30
CA TYR A 84 1.27 -14.37 -7.70
C TYR A 84 2.01 -15.30 -6.74
N ARG A 85 1.35 -15.85 -5.72
CA ARG A 85 1.92 -16.80 -4.75
C ARG A 85 3.14 -16.27 -4.00
N LEU A 86 3.27 -14.94 -3.89
CA LEU A 86 4.40 -14.30 -3.20
C LEU A 86 4.23 -14.30 -1.68
N PHE A 87 3.01 -14.39 -1.16
CA PHE A 87 2.75 -14.48 0.28
C PHE A 87 1.43 -15.22 0.54
N ASP A 88 1.22 -15.57 1.80
CA ASP A 88 0.02 -16.25 2.30
C ASP A 88 -0.49 -15.48 3.52
N TYR A 89 -1.79 -15.18 3.54
CA TYR A 89 -2.44 -14.51 4.67
C TYR A 89 -2.29 -15.24 6.00
N SER A 90 -2.19 -16.58 5.95
CA SER A 90 -1.98 -17.39 7.15
C SER A 90 -0.63 -17.10 7.83
N ARG A 91 0.32 -16.53 7.07
CA ARG A 91 1.69 -16.25 7.51
C ARG A 91 1.94 -14.80 7.83
N LEU A 92 1.04 -13.90 7.45
CA LEU A 92 1.15 -12.49 7.80
C LEU A 92 0.90 -12.32 9.29
N SER A 93 1.89 -11.78 10.02
CA SER A 93 1.67 -11.20 11.34
C SER A 93 0.57 -10.13 11.26
N ILE A 94 -0.03 -9.76 12.40
CA ILE A 94 -0.92 -8.59 12.44
C ILE A 94 -0.09 -7.38 11.97
N PRO A 95 -0.34 -6.82 10.78
CA PRO A 95 0.49 -5.74 10.27
C PRO A 95 0.13 -4.45 10.99
N SER A 96 1.12 -3.60 11.27
CA SER A 96 0.87 -2.24 11.77
C SER A 96 0.34 -1.37 10.65
N ASP A 97 -0.83 -0.77 10.87
CA ASP A 97 -1.42 0.27 10.03
C ASP A 97 -0.87 1.62 10.48
N VAL A 98 0.22 2.05 9.84
CA VAL A 98 0.96 3.25 10.24
C VAL A 98 0.12 4.51 10.01
N GLN A 99 -0.78 4.53 9.03
CA GLN A 99 -1.69 5.64 8.78
C GLN A 99 -2.64 5.83 9.96
N GLY A 100 -3.21 4.75 10.50
CA GLY A 100 -4.01 4.80 11.71
C GLY A 100 -3.22 5.34 12.90
N GLU A 101 -2.05 4.75 13.17
CA GLU A 101 -1.17 5.18 14.27
C GLU A 101 -0.73 6.65 14.14
N PHE A 102 -0.42 7.09 12.92
CA PHE A 102 -0.05 8.47 12.62
C PHE A 102 -1.21 9.44 12.83
N LYS A 103 -2.42 9.07 12.37
CA LYS A 103 -3.63 9.89 12.58
C LYS A 103 -3.90 10.09 14.07
N ASP A 104 -3.88 9.01 14.85
CA ASP A 104 -4.09 9.07 16.29
C ASP A 104 -3.04 9.93 16.99
N TRP A 105 -1.77 9.81 16.58
CA TRP A 105 -0.70 10.67 17.07
C TRP A 105 -0.94 12.14 16.68
N PHE A 106 -1.32 12.41 15.43
CA PHE A 106 -1.51 13.75 14.90
C PHE A 106 -2.66 14.47 15.62
N ASP A 107 -3.83 13.81 15.73
CA ASP A 107 -5.00 14.38 16.40
C ASP A 107 -4.73 14.68 17.89
N ARG A 108 -3.85 13.90 18.54
CA ARG A 108 -3.42 14.13 19.92
C ARG A 108 -2.46 15.32 20.06
N VAL A 109 -1.55 15.51 19.11
CA VAL A 109 -0.53 16.58 19.15
C VAL A 109 -1.09 17.91 18.64
N PHE A 110 -2.01 17.85 17.69
CA PHE A 110 -2.65 19.00 17.04
C PHE A 110 -4.18 18.91 17.22
N PRO A 111 -4.70 19.08 18.45
CA PRO A 111 -6.14 19.06 18.68
C PRO A 111 -6.79 20.19 17.89
N ARG A 112 -7.82 19.85 17.10
CA ARG A 112 -8.59 20.84 16.34
C ARG A 112 -9.23 21.83 17.31
N THR A 113 -8.95 23.12 17.14
CA THR A 113 -9.71 24.19 17.78
C THR A 113 -11.06 24.33 17.07
N GLU A 114 -12.13 24.54 17.83
CA GLU A 114 -13.53 24.55 17.36
C GLU A 114 -13.85 25.64 16.30
N ASP A 115 -12.89 26.47 15.89
CA ASP A 115 -13.09 27.58 14.96
C ASP A 115 -12.87 27.24 13.47
N GLU A 116 -12.41 26.03 13.11
CA GLU A 116 -12.10 25.68 11.69
C GLU A 116 -13.31 25.12 10.89
N THR A 117 -14.52 25.05 11.45
CA THR A 117 -15.71 24.51 10.75
C THR A 117 -16.35 25.45 9.71
N GLN A 118 -15.70 26.53 9.28
CA GLN A 118 -16.24 27.47 8.28
C GLN A 118 -15.65 27.33 6.87
N TYR A 119 -15.07 26.20 6.50
CA TYR A 119 -14.94 25.86 5.08
C TYR A 119 -16.16 25.07 4.62
N THR A 120 -17.25 25.78 4.34
CA THR A 120 -18.28 25.27 3.43
C THR A 120 -17.63 24.94 2.10
N GLU A 121 -17.68 23.68 1.69
CA GLU A 121 -17.43 23.31 0.30
C GLU A 121 -18.30 24.21 -0.60
N PRO A 122 -17.77 24.76 -1.72
CA PRO A 122 -18.62 25.44 -2.67
C PRO A 122 -19.62 24.43 -3.19
N SER A 123 -20.91 24.64 -2.88
CA SER A 123 -22.01 23.92 -3.49
C SER A 123 -21.93 24.09 -5.01
N GLY A 124 -21.38 23.09 -5.70
CA GLY A 124 -21.46 22.95 -7.14
C GLY A 124 -22.91 22.73 -7.54
N ASN A 125 -23.66 23.82 -7.67
CA ASN A 125 -24.89 23.85 -8.45
C ASN A 125 -24.47 23.93 -9.93
N ASP A 126 -24.05 22.80 -10.49
CA ASP A 126 -24.13 22.61 -11.94
C ASP A 126 -25.61 22.39 -12.27
N GLN A 127 -26.34 23.49 -12.48
CA GLN A 127 -27.56 23.45 -13.26
C GLN A 127 -27.16 23.44 -14.73
N ASP A 128 -27.08 22.24 -15.29
CA ASP A 128 -27.24 22.03 -16.72
C ASP A 128 -28.60 22.62 -17.14
N GLN A 129 -28.58 23.78 -17.79
CA GLN A 129 -29.69 24.24 -18.61
C GLN A 129 -29.29 24.04 -20.07
N ASP A 130 -29.89 23.00 -20.65
CA ASP A 130 -30.06 22.84 -22.08
C ASP A 130 -30.63 24.13 -22.69
N GLN A 131 -29.90 24.70 -23.65
CA GLN A 131 -30.47 25.47 -24.74
C GLN A 131 -29.78 25.06 -26.05
N ASP A 132 -30.40 24.09 -26.72
CA ASP A 132 -30.30 23.94 -28.17
C ASP A 132 -31.11 25.06 -28.83
N GLU A 133 -30.48 25.84 -29.72
CA GLU A 133 -30.80 25.81 -31.16
C GLU A 133 -30.06 26.88 -31.98
N ASN A 134 -29.59 26.43 -33.16
CA ASN A 134 -29.46 27.15 -34.43
C ASN A 134 -28.37 28.21 -34.64
N VAL A 135 -27.28 27.80 -35.31
CA VAL A 135 -26.93 28.39 -36.62
C VAL A 135 -26.41 27.28 -37.55
N LEU A 136 -27.18 27.01 -38.60
CA LEU A 136 -26.78 26.20 -39.76
C LEU A 136 -26.80 27.14 -40.96
N THR A 137 -25.63 27.44 -41.53
CA THR A 137 -25.55 27.76 -42.96
C THR A 137 -24.22 27.30 -43.55
N ILE A 138 -24.38 26.34 -44.46
CA ILE A 138 -23.57 25.84 -45.58
C ILE A 138 -22.30 26.64 -45.92
#